data_AF-A0A485KCQ1-F1
#
_entry.id   AF-A0A485KCQ1-F1
#
_cell.length_a   1.000
_cell.length_b   1.000
_cell.length_c   1.000
_cell.angle_alpha   90.00
_cell.angle_beta   90.00
_cell.angle_gamma   90.00
#
_symmetry.space_group_name_H-M   'P 1'
#
loop_
_entity.id
_entity.type
_entity.pdbx_description
1 polymer ?
#
loop_
_entity_poly.entity_id
_entity_poly.type
_entity_poly.pdbx_seq_one_letter_code
_entity_poly.pdbx_strand_id
1 'polypeptide(L)'
;MPNVQHAIKGFVKYIDGAEVQLDSFRCHVLILERGSCSGLERLSFLRTNRLLRYNFVEEVVRAVQGCHNLNHVHSDVKLDNILFFVVASGGATMPLAWANP
;
A
#
# COMPACT_ATOMS: atom_id res chain seq x y z
N MET A 1 12.64 -9.89 -18.22
CA MET A 1 12.14 -8.64 -18.84
C MET A 1 12.59 -7.48 -17.98
N PRO A 2 13.52 -6.61 -18.43
CA PRO A 2 14.02 -5.55 -17.59
C PRO A 2 13.09 -4.31 -17.64
N ASN A 3 12.82 -3.76 -16.46
CA ASN A 3 12.40 -2.38 -16.20
C ASN A 3 10.99 -1.94 -16.63
N VAL A 4 9.98 -2.39 -15.88
CA VAL A 4 8.75 -1.60 -15.67
C VAL A 4 8.81 -1.03 -14.25
N GLN A 5 9.61 0.03 -14.04
CA GLN A 5 9.75 0.72 -12.76
C GLN A 5 9.16 2.14 -12.75
N HIS A 6 8.04 2.34 -13.46
CA HIS A 6 7.14 3.41 -13.05
C HIS A 6 6.15 2.80 -12.07
N ALA A 7 6.31 3.14 -10.78
CA ALA A 7 5.26 2.90 -9.81
C ALA A 7 4.00 3.60 -10.33
N ILE A 8 3.05 2.82 -10.83
CA ILE A 8 1.75 3.35 -11.22
C ILE A 8 1.13 3.85 -9.92
N LYS A 9 0.91 5.17 -9.83
CA LYS A 9 0.34 5.79 -8.63
C LYS A 9 -0.95 5.04 -8.27
N GLY A 10 -1.01 4.54 -7.03
CA GLY A 10 -2.13 3.72 -6.54
C GLY A 10 -1.81 2.22 -6.39
N PHE A 11 -0.64 1.76 -6.81
CA PHE A 11 -0.17 0.39 -6.59
C PHE A 11 1.05 0.35 -5.67
N VAL A 12 1.11 -0.69 -4.85
CA VAL A 12 2.28 -0.98 -4.01
C VAL A 12 3.45 -1.35 -4.92
N LYS A 13 4.57 -0.65 -4.77
CA LYS A 13 5.80 -0.90 -5.52
C LYS A 13 6.36 -2.29 -5.21
N TYR A 14 6.52 -3.08 -6.25
CA TYR A 14 7.35 -4.28 -6.24
C TYR A 14 8.83 -3.92 -6.16
N ILE A 15 9.56 -4.56 -5.26
CA ILE A 15 11.00 -4.37 -5.09
C ILE A 15 11.74 -5.57 -5.68
N ASP A 16 11.43 -6.78 -5.20
CA ASP A 16 12.09 -8.02 -5.65
C ASP A 16 11.29 -9.27 -5.27
N GLY A 17 11.77 -10.44 -5.68
CA GLY A 17 11.23 -11.74 -5.31
C GLY A 17 12.37 -12.68 -4.95
N ALA A 18 12.18 -13.47 -3.89
CA ALA A 18 13.20 -14.38 -3.40
C ALA A 18 12.61 -15.75 -3.09
N GLU A 19 13.42 -16.80 -3.29
CA GLU A 19 13.12 -18.10 -2.74
C GLU A 19 13.69 -18.20 -1.33
N VAL A 20 12.86 -18.57 -0.36
CA VAL A 20 13.24 -18.68 1.05
C VAL A 20 12.82 -20.02 1.61
N GLN A 21 13.65 -20.57 2.50
CA GLN A 21 13.31 -21.73 3.30
C GLN A 21 12.69 -21.26 4.61
N LEU A 22 11.41 -21.59 4.84
CA LEU A 22 10.72 -21.36 6.10
C LEU A 22 10.43 -22.72 6.75
N ASP A 23 11.19 -23.06 7.79
CA ASP A 23 11.21 -24.39 8.41
C ASP A 23 11.43 -25.52 7.38
N SER A 24 10.39 -26.30 7.10
CA SER A 24 10.41 -27.40 6.14
C SER A 24 9.83 -27.04 4.77
N PHE A 25 9.42 -25.79 4.55
CA PHE A 25 8.81 -25.33 3.30
C PHE A 25 9.74 -24.45 2.47
N ARG A 26 9.77 -24.73 1.16
CA ARG A 26 10.35 -23.82 0.15
C ARG A 26 9.26 -22.88 -0.33
N CYS A 27 9.47 -21.59 -0.11
CA CYS A 27 8.51 -20.54 -0.41
C CYS A 27 9.11 -19.55 -1.40
N HIS A 28 8.28 -19.01 -2.28
CA HIS A 28 8.61 -17.81 -3.05
C HIS A 28 7.95 -16.61 -2.36
N VAL A 29 8.73 -15.62 -1.97
CA VAL A 29 8.25 -14.40 -1.32
C VAL A 29 8.35 -13.22 -2.27
N LEU A 30 7.39 -12.31 -2.15
CA LEU A 30 7.40 -11.02 -2.82
C LEU A 30 7.87 -9.96 -1.83
N ILE A 31 8.86 -9.19 -2.22
CA ILE A 31 9.37 -8.04 -1.46
C ILE A 31 8.74 -6.79 -2.07
N LEU A 32 7.94 -6.11 -1.26
CA LEU A 32 7.17 -4.92 -1.65
C LEU A 32 7.56 -3.73 -0.76
N GLU A 33 7.29 -2.51 -1.22
CA GLU A 33 7.43 -1.34 -0.35
C GLU A 33 6.52 -1.45 0.88
N ARG A 34 7.02 -0.96 2.02
CA ARG A 34 6.32 -1.06 3.29
C ARG A 34 5.33 0.09 3.46
N GLY A 35 4.04 -0.24 3.50
CA GLY A 35 2.99 0.68 3.97
C GLY A 35 3.10 0.96 5.47
N SER A 36 2.62 2.13 5.90
CA SER A 36 2.61 2.54 7.30
C SER A 36 1.45 1.92 8.08
N CYS A 37 0.27 1.83 7.47
CA CYS A 37 -0.90 1.15 8.02
C CYS A 37 -1.91 0.81 6.91
N SER A 38 -2.83 -0.10 7.22
CA SER A 38 -3.97 -0.44 6.37
C SER A 38 -5.10 0.59 6.44
N GLY A 39 -6.00 0.55 5.45
CA GLY A 39 -7.24 1.31 5.47
C GLY A 39 -8.16 0.91 6.62
N LEU A 40 -8.07 -0.33 7.10
CA LEU A 40 -8.87 -0.81 8.23
C LEU A 40 -8.41 -0.14 9.52
N GLU A 41 -7.10 -0.10 9.78
CA GLU A 41 -6.52 0.60 10.93
C GLU A 41 -6.82 2.11 10.88
N ARG A 42 -6.90 2.69 9.68
CA ARG A 42 -7.19 4.12 9.49
C ARG A 42 -8.68 4.47 9.46
N LEU A 43 -9.57 3.47 9.57
CA LEU A 43 -11.02 3.66 9.40
C LEU A 43 -11.62 4.68 10.38
N SER A 44 -11.22 4.64 11.65
CA SER A 44 -11.69 5.59 12.67
C SER A 44 -11.36 7.04 12.30
N PHE A 45 -10.14 7.27 11.79
CA PHE A 45 -9.72 8.59 11.30
C PHE A 45 -10.51 9.02 10.06
N LEU A 46 -10.67 8.15 9.07
CA LEU A 46 -11.47 8.45 7.87
C LEU A 46 -12.92 8.80 8.20
N ARG A 47 -13.50 8.20 9.26
CA ARG A 47 -14.87 8.50 9.70
C ARG A 47 -15.05 9.90 10.28
N THR A 48 -13.98 10.55 10.75
CA THR A 48 -14.06 11.89 11.37
C THR A 48 -14.49 12.99 10.41
N ASN A 49 -14.20 12.86 9.12
CA ASN A 49 -14.41 13.93 8.15
C ASN A 49 -14.87 13.38 6.80
N ARG A 50 -15.97 13.95 6.27
CA ARG A 50 -16.55 13.57 4.98
C ARG A 50 -15.59 13.81 3.81
N LEU A 51 -14.83 14.91 3.82
CA LEU A 51 -13.85 15.21 2.77
C LEU A 51 -12.72 14.19 2.76
N LEU A 52 -12.25 13.73 3.93
CA LEU A 52 -11.24 12.67 4.00
C LEU A 52 -11.72 11.38 3.36
N ARG A 53 -13.00 11.01 3.57
CA ARG A 53 -13.59 9.83 2.91
C ARG A 53 -13.68 9.99 1.40
N TYR A 54 -14.07 11.16 0.91
CA TYR A 54 -14.13 11.38 -0.53
C TYR A 54 -12.76 11.32 -1.18
N ASN A 55 -11.76 11.98 -0.59
CA ASN A 55 -10.38 11.93 -1.09
C ASN A 55 -9.86 10.48 -1.10
N PHE A 56 -10.11 9.72 -0.03
CA PHE A 56 -9.74 8.30 0.05
C PHE A 56 -10.42 7.47 -1.05
N VAL A 57 -11.74 7.57 -1.22
CA VAL A 57 -12.48 6.83 -2.25
C VAL A 57 -12.00 7.23 -3.65
N GLU A 58 -11.74 8.52 -3.87
CA GLU A 58 -11.23 9.02 -5.15
C GLU A 58 -9.87 8.39 -5.51
N GLU A 59 -8.95 8.26 -4.54
CA GLU A 59 -7.67 7.58 -4.74
C GLU A 59 -7.85 6.08 -5.04
N VAL A 60 -8.73 5.39 -4.32
CA VAL A 60 -9.03 3.96 -4.57
C VAL A 60 -9.64 3.76 -5.96
N VAL A 61 -10.58 4.61 -6.37
CA VAL A 61 -11.20 4.55 -7.71
C VAL A 61 -10.15 4.77 -8.81
N ARG A 62 -9.23 5.73 -8.62
CA ARG A 62 -8.12 5.94 -9.57
C ARG A 62 -7.22 4.71 -9.69
N ALA A 63 -6.90 4.04 -8.58
CA ALA A 63 -6.10 2.81 -8.59
C ALA A 63 -6.83 1.67 -9.32
N VAL A 64 -8.13 1.47 -9.05
CA VAL A 64 -8.96 0.46 -9.73
C VAL A 64 -9.08 0.76 -11.23
N GLN A 65 -9.24 2.02 -11.62
CA GLN A 65 -9.21 2.42 -13.03
C GLN A 65 -7.85 2.07 -13.66
N GLY A 66 -6.76 2.25 -12.93
CA GLY A 66 -5.43 1.79 -13.32
C GLY A 66 -5.39 0.28 -13.60
N CYS A 67 -5.98 -0.55 -12.73
CA CYS A 67 -6.10 -2.00 -12.96
C CYS A 67 -6.83 -2.30 -14.28
N HIS A 68 -7.99 -1.67 -14.47
CA HIS A 68 -8.84 -1.92 -15.63
C HIS A 68 -8.19 -1.46 -16.93
N ASN A 69 -7.45 -0.34 -16.92
CA ASN A 69 -6.70 0.14 -18.07
C ASN A 69 -5.60 -0.85 -18.51
N LEU A 70 -5.13 -1.70 -17.60
CA LEU A 70 -4.20 -2.80 -17.88
C LEU A 70 -4.92 -4.12 -18.20
N ASN A 71 -6.24 -4.11 -18.40
CA ASN A 71 -7.09 -5.30 -18.57
C ASN A 71 -7.03 -6.30 -17.40
N HIS A 72 -6.85 -5.79 -16.18
CA HIS A 72 -6.83 -6.60 -14.95
C HIS A 72 -7.96 -6.21 -13.99
N VAL A 73 -8.49 -7.19 -13.26
CA VAL A 73 -9.47 -6.98 -12.18
C VAL A 73 -8.82 -7.37 -10.85
N HIS A 74 -8.78 -6.45 -9.88
CA HIS A 74 -8.16 -6.71 -8.58
C HIS A 74 -8.88 -7.83 -7.79
N SER A 75 -10.21 -7.94 -7.94
CA SER A 75 -11.09 -8.97 -7.34
C SER A 75 -11.22 -8.97 -5.80
N ASP A 76 -10.30 -8.35 -5.06
CA ASP A 76 -10.33 -8.30 -3.58
C ASP A 76 -10.06 -6.89 -3.02
N VAL A 77 -10.82 -5.90 -3.50
CA VAL A 77 -10.71 -4.50 -3.00
C VAL A 77 -11.46 -4.40 -1.67
N LYS A 78 -10.70 -4.25 -0.57
CA LYS A 78 -11.20 -4.07 0.79
C LYS A 78 -10.19 -3.27 1.62
N LEU A 79 -10.62 -2.77 2.79
CA LEU A 79 -9.81 -1.88 3.63
C LEU A 79 -8.49 -2.51 4.09
N ASP A 80 -8.47 -3.83 4.31
CA ASP A 80 -7.27 -4.60 4.68
C ASP A 80 -6.19 -4.58 3.58
N ASN A 81 -6.61 -4.50 2.31
CA ASN A 81 -5.72 -4.55 1.14
C ASN A 81 -5.35 -3.15 0.61
N ILE A 82 -5.68 -2.09 1.33
CA ILE A 82 -5.34 -0.71 0.96
C ILE A 82 -4.34 -0.19 1.99
N LEU A 83 -3.17 0.25 1.53
CA LEU A 83 -2.10 0.73 2.40
C LEU A 83 -1.93 2.25 2.28
N PHE A 84 -1.66 2.89 3.41
CA PHE A 84 -1.23 4.28 3.48
C PHE A 84 0.29 4.35 3.53
N PHE A 85 0.86 5.31 2.81
CA PHE A 85 2.30 5.56 2.76
C PHE A 85 2.59 6.95 3.33
N VAL A 86 3.52 7.04 4.28
CA VAL A 86 4.05 8.33 4.71
C VAL A 86 5.06 8.77 3.67
N VAL A 87 4.79 9.90 3.02
CA VAL A 87 5.82 10.57 2.24
C VAL A 87 6.89 11.02 3.24
N ALA A 88 8.12 10.55 3.08
CA ALA A 88 9.24 11.11 3.80
C ALA A 88 9.33 12.59 3.40
N SER A 89 8.72 13.46 4.19
CA SER A 89 8.91 14.89 4.07
C SER A 89 10.40 15.12 4.29
N GLY A 90 11.11 15.50 3.22
CA GLY A 90 12.50 15.90 3.32
C GLY A 90 12.63 16.94 4.43
N GLY A 91 13.37 16.60 5.47
CA GLY A 91 13.81 17.53 6.51
C GLY A 91 12.75 18.05 7.47
N ALA A 92 12.18 17.17 8.31
CA ALA A 92 11.86 17.51 9.70
C ALA A 92 11.67 16.21 10.49
N THR A 93 12.65 15.87 11.32
CA THR A 93 12.55 14.84 12.35
C THR A 93 11.31 15.07 13.20
N MET A 94 10.30 14.20 13.09
CA MET A 94 9.30 14.06 14.14
C MET A 94 9.86 13.11 15.21
N PRO A 95 9.69 13.41 16.50
CA PRO A 95 10.37 12.69 17.56
C PRO A 95 9.88 11.25 17.65
N LEU A 96 10.81 10.32 17.84
CA LEU A 96 10.59 8.96 18.31
C LEU A 96 9.81 9.01 19.64
N ALA A 97 8.48 9.00 19.60
CA ALA A 97 7.67 8.93 20.82
C ALA A 97 6.53 7.91 20.76
N TRP A 98 6.26 7.27 19.62
CA TRP A 98 5.22 6.23 19.52
C TRP A 98 5.76 4.92 18.95
N ALA A 99 6.87 4.46 19.52
CA ALA A 99 7.19 3.05 19.55
C ALA A 99 6.74 2.49 20.91
N ASN A 100 5.74 1.60 20.85
CA ASN A 100 5.38 0.57 21.84
C ASN A 100 4.63 0.96 23.13
N PRO A 101 3.90 0.01 23.76
CA PRO A 101 4.22 -1.42 23.93
C PRO A 101 3.74 -2.39 22.84
#